data_AF-A0A3P8WT47-F1
#
_entry.id   AF-A0A3P8WT47-F1
#
_cell.length_a   1.000
_cell.length_b   1.000
_cell.length_c   1.000
_cell.angle_alpha   90.00
_cell.angle_beta   90.00
_cell.angle_gamma   90.00
#
_symmetry.space_group_name_H-M   'P 1'
#
loop_
_entity.id
_entity.type
_entity.pdbx_description
1 polymer ?
#
loop_
_entity_poly.entity_id
_entity_poly.type
_entity_poly.pdbx_seq_one_letter_code
_entity_poly.pdbx_strand_id
1 'polypeptide(L)'
;MSRSPERMSSYRRHFECALAMPATLQIRVSSPSPTRRETRYRSASYTRSGGSVGRRAFPSKSQMTSSVSLGALCFGMSMGLGPKLDLDAATAENQAFMVTRGNERQEMIALNDRLAAYIEKVRTLESQNKLLEAEIEALKGRHVKPSGLRQLYESQLRELNREADLMRVQRDRSLASKEAVLGQLDLLKAKYDEVVAARKKTEEDIEALRPDVDTATSARIRLEKQLENLHTELAFLQRVHKEEIEELMQQIYSITAKVDMTFDLPDLSSAMRQIQSQYDSIAAKNLQEMDAWYRTKFQDMSDASARHVQSFRSLREELAGYKKELLNKERELESLKTRNEYLEAQIRDAAKKYKKEEDDLEERIESIKLDLKVIKEKIALLLKEYQDLLNVKMALEIEITTYRKLIEGEDSRLSDMVGHLCLTGGLSITSSGSTRVVSASASGTSGDSTASQPIPKLNIPHSDTNTQTEGGIVEQATETSERKTLLIRTVKTNKDTYESDTQERTIIISGAADETDEE
;
A
#
# COMPACT_ATOMS: atom_id res chain seq x y z
N MET A 1 -75.34 28.43 -31.26
CA MET A 1 -74.49 29.42 -30.55
C MET A 1 -73.30 28.68 -29.93
N SER A 2 -72.24 29.40 -29.54
CA SER A 2 -71.19 28.95 -28.57
C SER A 2 -70.68 27.51 -28.66
N ARG A 3 -69.57 27.29 -29.39
CA ARG A 3 -68.61 26.20 -29.11
C ARG A 3 -67.54 26.68 -28.13
N SER A 4 -67.14 25.85 -27.17
CA SER A 4 -65.95 26.02 -26.32
C SER A 4 -65.62 24.69 -25.61
N PRO A 5 -64.34 24.42 -25.26
CA PRO A 5 -63.65 23.40 -26.05
C PRO A 5 -63.19 22.15 -25.29
N GLU A 6 -62.71 21.19 -26.06
CA GLU A 6 -62.11 19.93 -25.60
C GLU A 6 -60.88 20.17 -24.71
N ARG A 7 -60.70 19.33 -23.69
CA ARG A 7 -59.43 19.24 -22.93
C ARG A 7 -58.90 17.82 -23.02
N MET A 8 -58.06 17.59 -24.02
CA MET A 8 -57.41 16.29 -24.27
C MET A 8 -56.52 15.90 -23.09
N SER A 9 -56.55 14.62 -22.70
CA SER A 9 -55.52 14.03 -21.83
C SER A 9 -54.54 13.24 -22.68
N SER A 10 -53.30 13.70 -22.76
CA SER A 10 -52.26 13.14 -23.63
C SER A 10 -51.32 12.21 -22.88
N TYR A 11 -51.50 10.89 -23.04
CA TYR A 11 -50.54 9.89 -22.57
C TYR A 11 -50.25 8.84 -23.64
N ARG A 12 -49.35 9.15 -24.58
CA ARG A 12 -48.76 8.18 -25.51
C ARG A 12 -47.44 8.72 -26.09
N ARG A 13 -46.39 7.86 -26.10
CA ARG A 13 -44.98 8.18 -26.43
C ARG A 13 -44.34 9.04 -25.31
N HIS A 14 -43.08 8.87 -24.93
CA HIS A 14 -41.92 8.45 -25.73
C HIS A 14 -41.10 7.29 -25.14
N PHE A 15 -40.72 6.37 -26.02
CA PHE A 15 -39.47 5.61 -25.97
C PHE A 15 -38.79 5.85 -27.32
N GLU A 16 -37.54 6.34 -27.34
CA GLU A 16 -36.50 5.99 -28.33
C GLU A 16 -35.19 6.76 -28.10
N CYS A 17 -34.12 6.26 -28.74
CA CYS A 17 -32.71 6.53 -28.49
C CYS A 17 -32.24 7.99 -28.45
N ALA A 18 -31.20 8.23 -27.63
CA ALA A 18 -30.17 9.23 -27.89
C ALA A 18 -28.77 8.62 -27.61
N LEU A 19 -28.00 8.35 -28.67
CA LEU A 19 -26.60 7.90 -28.57
C LEU A 19 -25.66 9.11 -28.74
N ALA A 20 -25.05 9.57 -27.64
CA ALA A 20 -23.91 10.48 -27.67
C ALA A 20 -23.06 10.30 -26.39
N MET A 21 -21.74 10.15 -26.56
CA MET A 21 -20.74 10.20 -25.47
C MET A 21 -20.27 11.66 -25.28
N PRO A 22 -19.71 12.04 -24.12
CA PRO A 22 -18.24 11.91 -23.98
C PRO A 22 -17.69 11.63 -22.56
N ALA A 23 -16.40 11.27 -22.53
CA ALA A 23 -15.40 11.58 -21.50
C ALA A 23 -15.54 11.01 -20.06
N THR A 24 -14.76 9.96 -19.81
CA THR A 24 -13.82 9.82 -18.67
C THR A 24 -14.22 10.36 -17.28
N LEU A 25 -14.64 9.45 -16.40
CA LEU A 25 -14.48 9.59 -14.94
C LEU A 25 -13.99 8.26 -14.35
N GLN A 26 -12.84 8.27 -13.67
CA GLN A 26 -12.31 7.08 -12.99
C GLN A 26 -12.97 6.90 -11.63
N ILE A 27 -13.78 5.84 -11.47
CA ILE A 27 -14.36 5.49 -10.18
C ILE A 27 -13.41 4.52 -9.46
N ARG A 28 -12.74 5.03 -8.42
CA ARG A 28 -11.96 4.21 -7.48
C ARG A 28 -12.94 3.37 -6.64
N VAL A 29 -12.82 2.05 -6.70
CA VAL A 29 -13.52 1.13 -5.79
C VAL A 29 -12.56 0.75 -4.67
N SER A 30 -13.00 0.89 -3.41
CA SER A 30 -12.24 0.48 -2.22
C SER A 30 -13.17 -0.28 -1.27
N SER A 31 -12.85 -1.54 -1.00
CA SER A 31 -13.64 -2.45 -0.16
C SER A 31 -13.44 -2.17 1.35
N PRO A 32 -14.48 -2.33 2.19
CA PRO A 32 -14.38 -2.13 3.64
C PRO A 32 -14.26 -3.46 4.42
N SER A 33 -13.29 -3.55 5.33
CA SER A 33 -13.18 -4.57 6.41
C SER A 33 -12.01 -4.22 7.35
N PRO A 34 -12.02 -4.65 8.63
CA PRO A 34 -13.03 -4.34 9.66
C PRO A 34 -12.39 -3.61 10.87
N THR A 35 -13.20 -3.10 11.80
CA THR A 35 -12.73 -2.27 12.92
C THR A 35 -12.18 -3.07 14.12
N ARG A 36 -11.08 -2.61 14.72
CA ARG A 36 -10.54 -3.14 16.00
C ARG A 36 -10.17 -2.06 17.01
N ARG A 37 -11.13 -1.77 17.90
CA ARG A 37 -11.08 -1.34 19.32
C ARG A 37 -9.95 -0.40 19.83
N GLU A 38 -10.35 0.65 20.53
CA GLU A 38 -9.47 1.58 21.30
C GLU A 38 -8.67 0.91 22.43
N THR A 39 -7.53 1.54 22.78
CA THR A 39 -7.16 1.85 24.18
C THR A 39 -6.45 3.21 24.24
N ARG A 40 -6.65 3.98 25.34
CA ARG A 40 -6.11 5.35 25.51
C ARG A 40 -5.13 5.47 26.68
N TYR A 41 -4.08 6.27 26.50
CA TYR A 41 -3.28 6.98 27.53
C TYR A 41 -2.81 8.29 26.83
N ARG A 42 -2.92 9.54 27.35
CA ARG A 42 -2.65 10.16 28.66
C ARG A 42 -1.18 9.94 29.11
N SER A 43 -0.32 10.95 29.31
CA SER A 43 -0.47 12.43 29.40
C SER A 43 0.79 13.13 28.82
N ALA A 44 0.79 14.39 28.37
CA ALA A 44 1.13 15.63 29.13
C ALA A 44 2.50 15.60 29.90
N SER A 45 3.37 16.64 29.97
CA SER A 45 3.17 18.10 29.74
C SER A 45 4.50 18.92 29.59
N TYR A 46 4.39 20.18 29.13
CA TYR A 46 5.17 21.42 29.46
C TYR A 46 6.71 21.60 29.30
N THR A 47 7.09 22.53 28.39
CA THR A 47 8.08 23.67 28.55
C THR A 47 9.58 23.36 28.84
N ARG A 48 10.57 24.28 28.75
CA ARG A 48 10.60 25.77 28.69
C ARG A 48 11.86 26.36 28.00
N SER A 49 11.66 27.54 27.42
CA SER A 49 12.59 28.55 26.83
C SER A 49 14.04 28.73 27.36
N GLY A 50 14.94 29.16 26.47
CA GLY A 50 16.22 29.88 26.75
C GLY A 50 17.47 29.30 26.01
N GLY A 51 18.46 30.08 25.54
CA GLY A 51 18.54 31.55 25.43
C GLY A 51 19.95 32.15 25.19
N SER A 52 20.34 32.36 23.92
CA SER A 52 21.36 33.34 23.45
C SER A 52 22.89 33.12 23.65
N VAL A 53 23.63 33.27 22.53
CA VAL A 53 24.94 33.95 22.32
C VAL A 53 26.21 33.50 23.08
N GLY A 54 27.27 33.16 22.31
CA GLY A 54 28.67 33.18 22.74
C GLY A 54 29.65 33.03 21.56
N ARG A 55 30.62 33.95 21.40
CA ARG A 55 31.70 33.88 20.38
C ARG A 55 33.08 33.80 21.05
N ARG A 56 34.00 32.99 20.50
CA ARG A 56 35.36 33.36 19.98
C ARG A 56 36.32 32.16 19.96
N ALA A 57 37.37 32.28 19.16
CA ALA A 57 38.45 31.30 19.01
C ALA A 57 39.70 31.66 19.84
N PHE A 58 40.58 30.68 20.05
CA PHE A 58 41.90 30.82 20.67
C PHE A 58 42.95 29.93 19.91
N PRO A 59 44.26 30.16 20.07
CA PRO A 59 45.14 30.20 18.88
C PRO A 59 46.34 29.22 18.88
N SER A 60 47.20 29.41 17.87
CA SER A 60 48.54 28.84 17.67
C SER A 60 49.47 28.93 18.91
N LYS A 61 50.49 28.08 18.95
CA LYS A 61 51.65 28.15 19.86
C LYS A 61 52.96 28.29 19.08
N SER A 62 53.90 29.04 19.65
CA SER A 62 55.21 29.39 19.08
C SER A 62 56.37 28.58 19.68
N GLN A 63 57.57 28.82 19.12
CA GLN A 63 58.87 28.24 19.52
C GLN A 63 59.44 28.86 20.83
N MET A 64 60.75 28.63 21.07
CA MET A 64 61.63 29.07 22.19
C MET A 64 61.67 28.06 23.36
N THR A 65 62.80 27.75 24.01
CA THR A 65 64.27 27.98 23.82
C THR A 65 65.00 26.84 24.57
N SER A 66 66.27 26.48 24.34
CA SER A 66 67.47 27.23 24.75
C SER A 66 68.72 26.34 24.62
N SER A 67 69.90 26.94 24.53
CA SER A 67 71.16 26.32 24.98
C SER A 67 72.08 27.41 25.53
N VAL A 68 72.76 27.15 26.64
CA VAL A 68 73.48 28.18 27.42
C VAL A 68 74.99 28.15 27.21
N SER A 69 75.58 29.32 27.34
CA SER A 69 77.02 29.56 27.33
C SER A 69 77.76 28.95 28.51
N LEU A 70 78.96 28.43 28.28
CA LEU A 70 80.06 28.44 29.24
C LEU A 70 81.37 28.72 28.48
N GLY A 71 82.33 29.37 29.13
CA GLY A 71 83.61 29.75 28.51
C GLY A 71 84.63 30.25 29.52
N ALA A 72 85.86 30.50 29.03
CA ALA A 72 87.06 30.75 29.83
C ALA A 72 87.54 29.51 30.64
N LEU A 73 88.78 29.39 31.10
CA LEU A 73 89.82 30.40 31.35
C LEU A 73 91.19 30.06 30.72
N CYS A 74 91.99 31.10 30.50
CA CYS A 74 93.42 30.99 30.26
C CYS A 74 94.17 30.74 31.58
N PHE A 75 95.35 30.14 31.52
CA PHE A 75 96.38 30.27 32.56
C PHE A 75 97.74 30.47 31.90
N GLY A 76 98.57 31.35 32.47
CA GLY A 76 99.90 31.65 31.94
C GLY A 76 100.80 32.32 32.98
N MET A 77 102.07 31.91 32.97
CA MET A 77 103.23 32.51 33.64
C MET A 77 103.18 32.73 35.16
N SER A 78 104.12 32.11 35.90
CA SER A 78 105.17 32.87 36.59
C SER A 78 106.32 31.96 37.06
N MET A 79 107.51 32.53 37.19
CA MET A 79 108.61 32.00 38.01
C MET A 79 108.41 32.42 39.48
N GLY A 80 109.07 31.73 40.42
CA GLY A 80 109.42 32.29 41.74
C GLY A 80 108.96 31.50 42.97
N LEU A 81 109.94 31.08 43.77
CA LEU A 81 109.96 30.73 45.22
C LEU A 81 108.67 30.24 45.93
N GLY A 82 108.81 29.13 46.67
CA GLY A 82 107.77 28.58 47.56
C GLY A 82 107.54 29.37 48.88
N PRO A 83 106.79 28.80 49.84
CA PRO A 83 107.22 27.54 50.47
C PRO A 83 106.19 26.39 50.43
N LYS A 84 106.66 25.21 50.89
CA LYS A 84 106.00 23.90 50.96
C LYS A 84 104.47 23.92 51.11
N LEU A 85 103.78 23.44 50.08
CA LEU A 85 102.46 22.82 50.16
C LEU A 85 102.62 21.29 50.18
N ASP A 86 101.70 20.59 50.82
CA ASP A 86 101.74 19.12 50.94
C ASP A 86 101.22 18.46 49.66
N LEU A 87 102.15 17.97 48.84
CA LEU A 87 101.87 17.55 47.45
C LEU A 87 101.23 16.15 47.39
N ASP A 88 101.46 15.32 48.40
CA ASP A 88 101.07 13.90 48.38
C ASP A 88 99.56 13.73 48.66
N ALA A 89 98.97 14.60 49.49
CA ALA A 89 97.53 14.65 49.70
C ALA A 89 96.77 15.07 48.42
N ALA A 90 97.21 16.16 47.78
CA ALA A 90 96.57 16.69 46.57
C ALA A 90 96.72 15.75 45.36
N THR A 91 97.82 14.97 45.28
CA THR A 91 97.98 13.96 44.23
C THR A 91 97.15 12.71 44.49
N ALA A 92 96.96 12.29 45.75
CA ALA A 92 96.06 11.19 46.09
C ALA A 92 94.58 11.51 45.77
N GLU A 93 94.08 12.70 46.12
CA GLU A 93 92.71 13.13 45.79
C GLU A 93 92.49 13.22 44.27
N ASN A 94 93.48 13.72 43.52
CA ASN A 94 93.41 13.81 42.06
C ASN A 94 93.42 12.42 41.39
N GLN A 95 94.21 11.46 41.91
CA GLN A 95 94.15 10.07 41.47
C GLN A 95 92.77 9.44 41.75
N ALA A 96 92.20 9.66 42.95
CA ALA A 96 90.86 9.18 43.27
C ALA A 96 89.79 9.77 42.33
N PHE A 97 89.85 11.07 42.04
CA PHE A 97 88.95 11.74 41.09
C PHE A 97 89.11 11.23 39.65
N MET A 98 90.33 10.92 39.22
CA MET A 98 90.58 10.31 37.90
C MET A 98 90.08 8.86 37.82
N VAL A 99 90.05 8.12 38.93
CA VAL A 99 89.42 6.79 39.01
C VAL A 99 87.89 6.91 38.99
N THR A 100 87.25 7.78 39.78
CA THR A 100 85.79 7.94 39.73
C THR A 100 85.32 8.41 38.36
N ARG A 101 85.97 9.42 37.78
CA ARG A 101 85.69 9.89 36.41
C ARG A 101 85.99 8.84 35.35
N GLY A 102 86.95 7.93 35.60
CA GLY A 102 87.22 6.76 34.78
C GLY A 102 86.05 5.76 34.81
N ASN A 103 85.53 5.47 36.00
CA ASN A 103 84.39 4.57 36.21
C ASN A 103 83.10 5.16 35.63
N GLU A 104 82.77 6.43 35.92
CA GLU A 104 81.65 7.17 35.30
C GLU A 104 81.71 7.12 33.77
N ARG A 105 82.91 7.26 33.19
CA ARG A 105 83.11 7.13 31.74
C ARG A 105 82.88 5.71 31.24
N GLN A 106 83.27 4.68 31.99
CA GLN A 106 83.01 3.28 31.63
C GLN A 106 81.51 2.93 31.75
N GLU A 107 80.82 3.43 32.77
CA GLU A 107 79.37 3.31 32.92
C GLU A 107 78.63 4.00 31.77
N MET A 108 79.04 5.22 31.40
CA MET A 108 78.49 5.93 30.24
C MET A 108 78.79 5.22 28.91
N ILE A 109 79.93 4.53 28.77
CA ILE A 109 80.21 3.68 27.60
C ILE A 109 79.26 2.47 27.59
N ALA A 110 79.20 1.69 28.67
CA ALA A 110 78.32 0.52 28.76
C ALA A 110 76.83 0.85 28.59
N LEU A 111 76.40 2.03 29.05
CA LEU A 111 75.03 2.53 28.85
C LEU A 111 74.81 2.99 27.39
N ASN A 112 75.79 3.63 26.75
CA ASN A 112 75.72 3.94 25.32
C ASN A 112 75.74 2.69 24.43
N ASP A 113 76.54 1.66 24.76
CA ASP A 113 76.57 0.38 24.04
C ASP A 113 75.21 -0.33 24.16
N ARG A 114 74.60 -0.28 25.36
CA ARG A 114 73.23 -0.78 25.58
C ARG A 114 72.18 0.02 24.82
N LEU A 115 72.33 1.34 24.69
CA LEU A 115 71.46 2.18 23.85
C LEU A 115 71.67 1.89 22.36
N ALA A 116 72.90 1.66 21.90
CA ALA A 116 73.18 1.26 20.52
C ALA A 116 72.51 -0.08 20.18
N ALA A 117 72.66 -1.09 21.05
CA ALA A 117 71.98 -2.38 20.90
C ALA A 117 70.44 -2.24 20.94
N TYR A 118 69.89 -1.31 21.72
CA TYR A 118 68.46 -1.00 21.71
C TYR A 118 68.01 -0.32 20.41
N ILE A 119 68.78 0.65 19.89
CA ILE A 119 68.51 1.33 18.62
C ILE A 119 68.59 0.35 17.44
N GLU A 120 69.56 -0.57 17.44
CA GLU A 120 69.62 -1.67 16.48
C GLU A 120 68.42 -2.60 16.61
N LYS A 121 68.04 -2.96 17.83
CA LYS A 121 66.85 -3.80 18.04
C LYS A 121 65.57 -3.11 17.53
N VAL A 122 65.38 -1.82 17.81
CA VAL A 122 64.28 -1.01 17.27
C VAL A 122 64.32 -0.98 15.74
N ARG A 123 65.48 -0.73 15.11
CA ARG A 123 65.62 -0.76 13.64
C ARG A 123 65.28 -2.13 13.04
N THR A 124 65.67 -3.24 13.68
CA THR A 124 65.26 -4.58 13.19
C THR A 124 63.76 -4.81 13.32
N LEU A 125 63.12 -4.33 14.40
CA LEU A 125 61.67 -4.43 14.59
C LEU A 125 60.90 -3.52 13.62
N GLU A 126 61.36 -2.29 13.36
CA GLU A 126 60.81 -1.42 12.33
C GLU A 126 60.92 -2.04 10.93
N SER A 127 62.06 -2.67 10.60
CA SER A 127 62.24 -3.39 9.34
C SER A 127 61.33 -4.61 9.24
N GLN A 128 61.08 -5.32 10.34
CA GLN A 128 60.16 -6.46 10.39
C GLN A 128 58.70 -6.01 10.25
N ASN A 129 58.30 -4.93 10.94
CA ASN A 129 56.97 -4.35 10.79
C ASN A 129 56.71 -3.88 9.34
N LYS A 130 57.65 -3.17 8.71
CA LYS A 130 57.53 -2.73 7.30
C LYS A 130 57.38 -3.90 6.32
N LEU A 131 58.04 -5.03 6.58
CA LEU A 131 57.86 -6.26 5.78
C LEU A 131 56.48 -6.89 6.00
N LEU A 132 56.01 -6.95 7.25
CA LEU A 132 54.67 -7.46 7.59
C LEU A 132 53.55 -6.55 7.04
N GLU A 133 53.73 -5.23 7.07
CA GLU A 133 52.82 -4.24 6.47
C GLU A 133 52.71 -4.47 4.96
N ALA A 134 53.84 -4.60 4.25
CA ALA A 134 53.87 -4.89 2.82
C ALA A 134 53.27 -6.28 2.48
N GLU A 135 53.49 -7.30 3.30
CA GLU A 135 52.86 -8.62 3.14
C GLU A 135 51.33 -8.55 3.34
N ILE A 136 50.88 -7.82 4.37
CA ILE A 136 49.45 -7.57 4.63
C ILE A 136 48.80 -6.80 3.47
N GLU A 137 49.48 -5.82 2.88
CA GLU A 137 48.99 -5.09 1.70
C GLU A 137 48.94 -5.98 0.45
N ALA A 138 49.97 -6.79 0.19
CA ALA A 138 49.97 -7.75 -0.92
C ALA A 138 48.86 -8.80 -0.78
N LEU A 139 48.65 -9.32 0.44
CA LEU A 139 47.56 -10.25 0.74
C LEU A 139 46.18 -9.57 0.60
N LYS A 140 45.99 -8.35 1.11
CA LYS A 140 44.76 -7.58 0.90
C LYS A 140 44.50 -7.36 -0.60
N GLY A 141 45.50 -6.90 -1.36
CA GLY A 141 45.40 -6.69 -2.80
C GLY A 141 45.06 -7.95 -3.61
N ARG A 142 45.48 -9.13 -3.14
CA ARG A 142 45.11 -10.44 -3.71
C ARG A 142 43.67 -10.85 -3.40
N HIS A 143 43.13 -10.52 -2.24
CA HIS A 143 41.77 -10.89 -1.82
C HIS A 143 40.69 -9.86 -2.23
N VAL A 144 41.06 -8.59 -2.38
CA VAL A 144 40.17 -7.49 -2.82
C VAL A 144 39.84 -7.59 -4.32
N LYS A 145 40.73 -8.18 -5.13
CA LYS A 145 40.44 -8.52 -6.52
C LYS A 145 39.60 -9.81 -6.53
N PRO A 146 38.28 -9.78 -6.84
CA PRO A 146 37.50 -11.01 -6.90
C PRO A 146 38.06 -11.90 -8.01
N SER A 147 38.34 -13.16 -7.71
CA SER A 147 38.86 -14.13 -8.68
C SER A 147 37.92 -14.25 -9.88
N GLY A 148 38.43 -14.55 -11.06
CA GLY A 148 37.59 -14.69 -12.28
C GLY A 148 36.44 -15.68 -12.08
N LEU A 149 36.68 -16.77 -11.36
CA LEU A 149 35.66 -17.74 -10.96
C LEU A 149 34.56 -17.13 -10.06
N ARG A 150 34.94 -16.28 -9.09
CA ARG A 150 33.97 -15.54 -8.26
C ARG A 150 33.16 -14.58 -9.10
N GLN A 151 33.79 -13.84 -10.03
CA GLN A 151 33.08 -12.92 -10.93
C GLN A 151 32.07 -13.66 -11.83
N LEU A 152 32.42 -14.86 -12.32
CA LEU A 152 31.54 -15.73 -13.11
C LEU A 152 30.31 -16.19 -12.31
N TYR A 153 30.50 -16.67 -11.07
CA TYR A 153 29.38 -17.01 -10.19
C TYR A 153 28.55 -15.78 -9.81
N GLU A 154 29.17 -14.61 -9.59
CA GLU A 154 28.46 -13.35 -9.35
C GLU A 154 27.70 -12.85 -10.60
N SER A 155 28.09 -13.20 -11.83
CA SER A 155 27.26 -13.01 -13.03
C SER A 155 26.12 -14.01 -13.13
N GLN A 156 26.37 -15.31 -12.92
CA GLN A 156 25.32 -16.32 -13.00
C GLN A 156 24.22 -16.07 -11.95
N LEU A 157 24.61 -15.69 -10.73
CA LEU A 157 23.67 -15.32 -9.68
C LEU A 157 22.89 -14.05 -10.02
N ARG A 158 23.48 -13.06 -10.70
CA ARG A 158 22.75 -11.87 -11.17
C ARG A 158 21.72 -12.21 -12.24
N GLU A 159 22.03 -13.15 -13.14
CA GLU A 159 21.11 -13.51 -14.22
C GLU A 159 19.98 -14.41 -13.72
N LEU A 160 20.27 -15.41 -12.86
CA LEU A 160 19.25 -16.21 -12.18
C LEU A 160 18.29 -15.35 -11.32
N ASN A 161 18.79 -14.27 -10.70
CA ASN A 161 17.92 -13.31 -10.00
C ASN A 161 17.06 -12.49 -10.98
N ARG A 162 17.58 -12.10 -12.16
CA ARG A 162 16.77 -11.46 -13.21
C ARG A 162 15.68 -12.37 -13.73
N GLU A 163 15.99 -13.63 -14.01
CA GLU A 163 15.01 -14.64 -14.42
C GLU A 163 13.93 -14.81 -13.35
N ALA A 164 14.32 -14.94 -12.07
CA ALA A 164 13.38 -15.03 -10.96
C ALA A 164 12.47 -13.79 -10.83
N ASP A 165 13.01 -12.58 -11.01
CA ASP A 165 12.22 -11.33 -10.95
C ASP A 165 11.33 -11.14 -12.19
N LEU A 166 11.76 -11.57 -13.38
CA LEU A 166 10.91 -11.62 -14.57
C LEU A 166 9.74 -12.60 -14.38
N MET A 167 9.99 -13.79 -13.85
CA MET A 167 8.94 -14.78 -13.55
C MET A 167 7.99 -14.30 -12.45
N ARG A 168 8.48 -13.57 -11.44
CA ARG A 168 7.63 -12.89 -10.43
C ARG A 168 6.70 -11.87 -11.09
N VAL A 169 7.22 -10.99 -11.95
CA VAL A 169 6.42 -9.98 -12.66
C VAL A 169 5.40 -10.62 -13.61
N GLN A 170 5.74 -11.73 -14.28
CA GLN A 170 4.80 -12.48 -15.11
C GLN A 170 3.67 -13.11 -14.27
N ARG A 171 4.01 -13.73 -13.13
CA ARG A 171 3.03 -14.26 -12.15
C ARG A 171 2.13 -13.14 -11.62
N ASP A 172 2.67 -12.00 -11.25
CA ASP A 172 1.90 -10.91 -10.66
C ASP A 172 0.95 -10.29 -11.69
N ARG A 173 1.36 -10.23 -12.96
CA ARG A 173 0.50 -9.87 -14.09
C ARG A 173 -0.61 -10.90 -14.35
N SER A 174 -0.33 -12.19 -14.25
CA SER A 174 -1.36 -13.23 -14.47
C SER A 174 -2.34 -13.32 -13.30
N LEU A 175 -1.88 -13.12 -12.05
CA LEU A 175 -2.73 -12.97 -10.87
C LEU A 175 -3.65 -11.75 -10.99
N ALA A 176 -3.10 -10.56 -11.30
CA ALA A 176 -3.93 -9.37 -11.51
C ALA A 176 -4.95 -9.53 -12.66
N SER A 177 -4.59 -10.27 -13.72
CA SER A 177 -5.52 -10.62 -14.80
C SER A 177 -6.62 -11.58 -14.33
N LYS A 178 -6.29 -12.57 -13.49
CA LYS A 178 -7.27 -13.49 -12.89
C LYS A 178 -8.21 -12.76 -11.93
N GLU A 179 -7.70 -11.88 -11.09
CA GLU A 179 -8.48 -11.05 -10.16
C GLU A 179 -9.44 -10.11 -10.92
N ALA A 180 -8.99 -9.49 -12.01
CA ALA A 180 -9.85 -8.67 -12.86
C ALA A 180 -11.00 -9.47 -13.50
N VAL A 181 -10.73 -10.68 -13.99
CA VAL A 181 -11.76 -11.58 -14.56
C VAL A 181 -12.72 -12.09 -13.48
N LEU A 182 -12.23 -12.43 -12.28
CA LEU A 182 -13.08 -12.80 -11.15
C LEU A 182 -14.00 -11.65 -10.72
N GLY A 183 -13.48 -10.42 -10.63
CA GLY A 183 -14.29 -9.24 -10.35
C GLY A 183 -15.37 -8.98 -11.42
N GLN A 184 -15.07 -9.21 -12.70
CA GLN A 184 -16.08 -9.15 -13.76
C GLN A 184 -17.13 -10.26 -13.63
N LEU A 185 -16.71 -11.49 -13.31
CA LEU A 185 -17.61 -12.62 -13.08
C LEU A 185 -18.56 -12.36 -11.91
N ASP A 186 -18.08 -11.81 -10.80
CA ASP A 186 -18.91 -11.52 -9.62
C ASP A 186 -19.87 -10.35 -9.86
N LEU A 187 -19.47 -9.35 -10.66
CA LEU A 187 -20.39 -8.31 -11.15
C LEU A 187 -21.47 -8.86 -12.10
N LEU A 188 -21.18 -9.92 -12.85
CA LEU A 188 -22.17 -10.61 -13.69
C LEU A 188 -23.12 -11.50 -12.86
N LYS A 189 -22.61 -12.20 -11.82
CA LYS A 189 -23.44 -12.93 -10.85
C LYS A 189 -24.41 -12.00 -10.15
N ALA A 190 -23.94 -10.88 -9.59
CA ALA A 190 -24.79 -9.91 -8.89
C ALA A 190 -25.94 -9.39 -9.78
N LYS A 191 -25.67 -9.11 -11.06
CA LYS A 191 -26.69 -8.71 -12.04
C LYS A 191 -27.66 -9.85 -12.40
N TYR A 192 -27.17 -11.08 -12.48
CA TYR A 192 -28.01 -12.26 -12.70
C TYR A 192 -28.95 -12.47 -11.50
N ASP A 193 -28.44 -12.38 -10.27
CA ASP A 193 -29.22 -12.52 -9.04
C ASP A 193 -30.26 -11.39 -8.89
N GLU A 194 -29.90 -10.15 -9.26
CA GLU A 194 -30.83 -9.01 -9.35
C GLU A 194 -31.96 -9.27 -10.36
N VAL A 195 -31.64 -9.75 -11.57
CA VAL A 195 -32.63 -10.10 -12.60
C VAL A 195 -33.51 -11.28 -12.17
N VAL A 196 -32.95 -12.29 -11.48
CA VAL A 196 -33.72 -13.42 -10.93
C VAL A 196 -34.64 -12.96 -9.81
N ALA A 197 -34.20 -12.06 -8.92
CA ALA A 197 -35.04 -11.49 -7.87
C ALA A 197 -36.16 -10.61 -8.45
N ALA A 198 -35.85 -9.78 -9.46
CA ALA A 198 -36.85 -8.98 -10.17
C ALA A 198 -37.88 -9.87 -10.90
N ARG A 199 -37.43 -10.94 -11.56
CA ARG A 199 -38.31 -11.93 -12.19
C ARG A 199 -39.24 -12.59 -11.16
N LYS A 200 -38.69 -13.11 -10.06
CA LYS A 200 -39.48 -13.74 -8.99
C LYS A 200 -40.55 -12.79 -8.46
N LYS A 201 -40.20 -11.53 -8.20
CA LYS A 201 -41.18 -10.53 -7.79
C LYS A 201 -42.27 -10.34 -8.84
N THR A 202 -41.95 -10.27 -10.13
CA THR A 202 -43.00 -10.18 -11.17
C THR A 202 -43.84 -11.45 -11.31
N GLU A 203 -43.30 -12.62 -10.96
CA GLU A 203 -44.07 -13.89 -10.89
C GLU A 203 -44.99 -13.89 -9.67
N GLU A 204 -44.52 -13.44 -8.51
CA GLU A 204 -45.31 -13.20 -7.29
C GLU A 204 -46.44 -12.16 -7.53
N ASP A 205 -46.15 -11.04 -8.21
CA ASP A 205 -47.14 -10.03 -8.59
C ASP A 205 -48.21 -10.61 -9.55
N ILE A 206 -47.84 -11.52 -10.46
CA ILE A 206 -48.77 -12.23 -11.37
C ILE A 206 -49.63 -13.23 -10.61
N GLU A 207 -49.05 -13.99 -9.67
CA GLU A 207 -49.79 -14.93 -8.82
C GLU A 207 -50.77 -14.21 -7.90
N ALA A 208 -50.40 -13.04 -7.36
CA ALA A 208 -51.26 -12.18 -6.55
C ALA A 208 -52.46 -11.60 -7.34
N LEU A 209 -52.28 -11.26 -8.61
CA LEU A 209 -53.36 -10.76 -9.49
C LEU A 209 -54.33 -11.85 -9.98
N ARG A 210 -53.96 -13.14 -9.87
CA ARG A 210 -54.79 -14.27 -10.31
C ARG A 210 -56.15 -14.35 -9.60
N PRO A 211 -56.27 -14.31 -8.25
CA PRO A 211 -57.57 -14.28 -7.58
C PRO A 211 -58.41 -13.03 -7.91
N ASP A 212 -57.79 -11.90 -8.25
CA ASP A 212 -58.52 -10.71 -8.70
C ASP A 212 -59.17 -10.93 -10.09
N VAL A 213 -58.51 -11.68 -10.98
CA VAL A 213 -59.10 -12.12 -12.26
C VAL A 213 -60.21 -13.15 -12.04
N ASP A 214 -60.04 -14.10 -11.12
CA ASP A 214 -61.05 -15.13 -10.81
C ASP A 214 -62.30 -14.53 -10.11
N THR A 215 -62.12 -13.53 -9.25
CA THR A 215 -63.24 -12.78 -8.65
C THR A 215 -63.91 -11.85 -9.65
N ALA A 216 -63.17 -11.15 -10.53
CA ALA A 216 -63.74 -10.32 -11.59
C ALA A 216 -64.53 -11.16 -12.62
N THR A 217 -64.03 -12.33 -13.01
CA THR A 217 -64.71 -13.22 -13.98
C THR A 217 -65.94 -13.89 -13.37
N SER A 218 -65.89 -14.34 -12.11
CA SER A 218 -67.08 -14.87 -11.43
C SER A 218 -68.14 -13.79 -11.16
N ALA A 219 -67.73 -12.54 -10.88
CA ALA A 219 -68.64 -11.38 -10.84
C ALA A 219 -69.26 -11.09 -12.22
N ARG A 220 -68.49 -11.18 -13.31
CA ARG A 220 -68.99 -11.04 -14.69
C ARG A 220 -70.06 -12.10 -15.00
N ILE A 221 -69.78 -13.37 -14.72
CA ILE A 221 -70.70 -14.50 -14.93
C ILE A 221 -71.97 -14.35 -14.08
N ARG A 222 -71.86 -13.80 -12.86
CA ARG A 222 -73.04 -13.49 -12.02
C ARG A 222 -73.92 -12.41 -12.66
N LEU A 223 -73.32 -11.33 -13.18
CA LEU A 223 -74.05 -10.26 -13.86
C LEU A 223 -74.66 -10.71 -15.19
N GLU A 224 -73.95 -11.55 -15.96
CA GLU A 224 -74.45 -12.18 -17.19
C GLU A 224 -75.71 -13.01 -16.90
N LYS A 225 -75.67 -13.88 -15.88
CA LYS A 225 -76.86 -14.66 -15.45
C LYS A 225 -78.01 -13.80 -14.92
N GLN A 226 -77.72 -12.69 -14.25
CA GLN A 226 -78.77 -11.75 -13.83
C GLN A 226 -79.41 -11.04 -15.04
N LEU A 227 -78.63 -10.70 -16.07
CA LEU A 227 -79.14 -10.13 -17.32
C LEU A 227 -79.99 -11.16 -18.09
N GLU A 228 -79.52 -12.40 -18.21
CA GLU A 228 -80.28 -13.52 -18.81
C GLU A 228 -81.62 -13.73 -18.09
N ASN A 229 -81.62 -13.78 -16.75
CA ASN A 229 -82.84 -13.91 -15.95
C ASN A 229 -83.81 -12.75 -16.22
N LEU A 230 -83.36 -11.48 -16.13
CA LEU A 230 -84.18 -10.30 -16.42
C LEU A 230 -84.71 -10.31 -17.87
N HIS A 231 -83.95 -10.83 -18.82
CA HIS A 231 -84.39 -10.98 -20.21
C HIS A 231 -85.51 -12.03 -20.34
N THR A 232 -85.40 -13.17 -19.64
CA THR A 232 -86.48 -14.18 -19.60
C THR A 232 -87.74 -13.67 -18.88
N GLU A 233 -87.58 -12.87 -17.82
CA GLU A 233 -88.67 -12.23 -17.08
C GLU A 233 -89.38 -11.19 -17.94
N LEU A 234 -88.65 -10.29 -18.62
CA LEU A 234 -89.22 -9.35 -19.58
C LEU A 234 -89.94 -10.08 -20.73
N ALA A 235 -89.36 -11.17 -21.25
CA ALA A 235 -90.01 -11.99 -22.27
C ALA A 235 -91.26 -12.72 -21.75
N PHE A 236 -91.34 -13.02 -20.45
CA PHE A 236 -92.53 -13.57 -19.80
C PHE A 236 -93.62 -12.52 -19.62
N LEU A 237 -93.33 -11.35 -19.04
CA LEU A 237 -94.30 -10.25 -18.95
C LEU A 237 -94.79 -9.81 -20.34
N GLN A 238 -93.95 -9.84 -21.37
CA GLN A 238 -94.37 -9.56 -22.76
C GLN A 238 -95.23 -10.64 -23.42
N ARG A 239 -95.37 -11.84 -22.82
CA ARG A 239 -96.39 -12.82 -23.21
C ARG A 239 -97.66 -12.61 -22.38
N VAL A 240 -97.52 -12.56 -21.05
CA VAL A 240 -98.63 -12.32 -20.12
C VAL A 240 -99.41 -11.06 -20.49
N HIS A 241 -98.77 -9.92 -20.71
CA HIS A 241 -99.49 -8.69 -21.11
C HIS A 241 -100.18 -8.80 -22.48
N LYS A 242 -99.77 -9.70 -23.39
CA LYS A 242 -100.49 -9.93 -24.66
C LYS A 242 -101.69 -10.83 -24.44
N GLU A 243 -101.50 -11.92 -23.71
CA GLU A 243 -102.55 -12.85 -23.29
C GLU A 243 -103.62 -12.11 -22.47
N GLU A 244 -103.23 -11.26 -21.52
CA GLU A 244 -104.12 -10.35 -20.76
C GLU A 244 -104.81 -9.31 -21.64
N ILE A 245 -104.16 -8.73 -22.67
CA ILE A 245 -104.83 -7.82 -23.60
C ILE A 245 -105.87 -8.58 -24.45
N GLU A 246 -105.54 -9.78 -24.92
CA GLU A 246 -106.45 -10.63 -25.68
C GLU A 246 -107.63 -11.12 -24.81
N GLU A 247 -107.39 -11.48 -23.55
CA GLU A 247 -108.42 -11.80 -22.57
C GLU A 247 -109.26 -10.58 -22.19
N LEU A 248 -108.66 -9.42 -21.91
CA LEU A 248 -109.41 -8.20 -21.58
C LEU A 248 -110.25 -7.71 -22.76
N MET A 249 -109.80 -7.89 -24.00
CA MET A 249 -110.64 -7.65 -25.18
C MET A 249 -111.84 -8.61 -25.20
N GLN A 250 -111.63 -9.92 -24.99
CA GLN A 250 -112.72 -10.90 -24.86
C GLN A 250 -113.67 -10.60 -23.69
N GLN A 251 -113.14 -10.11 -22.57
CA GLN A 251 -113.91 -9.69 -21.41
C GLN A 251 -114.72 -8.42 -21.70
N ILE A 252 -114.17 -7.41 -22.40
CA ILE A 252 -114.93 -6.22 -22.83
C ILE A 252 -116.10 -6.62 -23.75
N TYR A 253 -115.91 -7.61 -24.64
CA TYR A 253 -116.98 -8.16 -25.48
C TYR A 253 -118.03 -9.02 -24.72
N SER A 254 -117.81 -9.39 -23.45
CA SER A 254 -118.73 -10.23 -22.67
C SER A 254 -119.30 -9.54 -21.41
N ILE A 255 -118.56 -8.62 -20.79
CA ILE A 255 -118.98 -7.78 -19.66
C ILE A 255 -119.98 -6.71 -20.12
N THR A 256 -119.91 -6.27 -21.38
CA THR A 256 -120.98 -5.49 -22.04
C THR A 256 -122.34 -6.22 -22.07
N ALA A 257 -122.41 -7.49 -21.65
CA ALA A 257 -123.65 -8.26 -21.53
C ALA A 257 -124.00 -8.73 -20.10
N LYS A 258 -123.16 -8.57 -19.06
CA LYS A 258 -123.39 -9.27 -17.76
C LYS A 258 -123.04 -8.52 -16.45
N VAL A 259 -124.13 -8.09 -15.81
CA VAL A 259 -124.47 -8.23 -14.38
C VAL A 259 -123.98 -7.19 -13.37
N ASP A 260 -124.94 -6.77 -12.54
CA ASP A 260 -124.89 -5.84 -11.41
C ASP A 260 -124.81 -6.55 -10.04
N MET A 261 -124.27 -5.82 -9.04
CA MET A 261 -124.61 -5.87 -7.59
C MET A 261 -124.35 -7.11 -6.69
N THR A 262 -123.28 -6.99 -5.88
CA THR A 262 -123.21 -7.02 -4.39
C THR A 262 -124.08 -7.97 -3.52
N PHE A 263 -123.47 -8.52 -2.45
CA PHE A 263 -124.09 -8.59 -1.10
C PHE A 263 -123.05 -8.57 0.05
N ASP A 264 -123.53 -8.45 1.30
CA ASP A 264 -122.83 -7.85 2.47
C ASP A 264 -121.88 -8.71 3.33
N LEU A 265 -121.10 -8.02 4.17
CA LEU A 265 -120.11 -8.55 5.14
C LEU A 265 -120.68 -8.77 6.58
N PRO A 266 -120.23 -9.80 7.31
CA PRO A 266 -120.50 -9.97 8.75
C PRO A 266 -119.59 -9.11 9.66
N ASP A 267 -119.87 -9.07 10.98
CA ASP A 267 -119.31 -8.11 11.95
C ASP A 267 -117.78 -7.97 11.93
N LEU A 268 -117.35 -6.83 11.39
CA LEU A 268 -115.95 -6.41 11.26
C LEU A 268 -115.39 -5.77 12.55
N SER A 269 -116.23 -5.33 13.49
CA SER A 269 -115.86 -4.39 14.56
C SER A 269 -114.86 -4.94 15.58
N SER A 270 -114.99 -6.21 15.94
CA SER A 270 -114.05 -6.87 16.87
C SER A 270 -112.68 -7.09 16.23
N ALA A 271 -112.67 -7.64 15.00
CA ALA A 271 -111.45 -7.82 14.22
C ALA A 271 -110.74 -6.49 13.96
N MET A 272 -111.47 -5.44 13.60
CA MET A 272 -110.92 -4.10 13.36
C MET A 272 -110.15 -3.57 14.58
N ARG A 273 -110.69 -3.71 15.81
CA ARG A 273 -110.01 -3.27 17.05
C ARG A 273 -108.76 -4.10 17.36
N GLN A 274 -108.79 -5.41 17.13
CA GLN A 274 -107.62 -6.27 17.30
C GLN A 274 -106.53 -5.91 16.28
N ILE A 275 -106.90 -5.74 15.01
CA ILE A 275 -106.03 -5.30 13.92
C ILE A 275 -105.42 -3.93 14.23
N GLN A 276 -106.22 -2.97 14.72
CA GLN A 276 -105.75 -1.64 15.11
C GLN A 276 -104.70 -1.71 16.21
N SER A 277 -104.94 -2.44 17.31
CA SER A 277 -103.94 -2.57 18.38
C SER A 277 -102.67 -3.35 17.96
N GLN A 278 -102.76 -4.25 16.96
CA GLN A 278 -101.59 -4.85 16.33
C GLN A 278 -100.81 -3.81 15.50
N TYR A 279 -101.49 -2.98 14.70
CA TYR A 279 -100.86 -1.88 13.96
C TYR A 279 -100.20 -0.86 14.88
N ASP A 280 -100.85 -0.47 15.98
CA ASP A 280 -100.27 0.46 16.98
C ASP A 280 -99.00 -0.15 17.62
N SER A 281 -99.02 -1.44 17.93
CA SER A 281 -97.84 -2.15 18.46
C SER A 281 -96.70 -2.27 17.43
N ILE A 282 -97.02 -2.53 16.17
CA ILE A 282 -96.05 -2.61 15.07
C ILE A 282 -95.46 -1.24 14.77
N ALA A 283 -96.28 -0.18 14.77
CA ALA A 283 -95.82 1.20 14.58
C ALA A 283 -94.89 1.65 15.71
N ALA A 284 -95.22 1.34 16.97
CA ALA A 284 -94.36 1.63 18.12
C ALA A 284 -93.01 0.89 18.05
N LYS A 285 -93.01 -0.39 17.66
CA LYS A 285 -91.77 -1.17 17.46
C LYS A 285 -90.93 -0.64 16.31
N ASN A 286 -91.55 -0.38 15.16
CA ASN A 286 -90.87 0.19 13.99
C ASN A 286 -90.23 1.54 14.33
N LEU A 287 -90.93 2.41 15.07
CA LEU A 287 -90.36 3.67 15.55
C LEU A 287 -89.14 3.44 16.46
N GLN A 288 -89.21 2.49 17.41
CA GLN A 288 -88.09 2.16 18.30
C GLN A 288 -86.90 1.53 17.56
N GLU A 289 -87.15 0.63 16.60
CA GLU A 289 -86.15 -0.01 15.76
C GLU A 289 -85.47 1.01 14.84
N MET A 290 -86.24 1.94 14.27
CA MET A 290 -85.74 3.08 13.49
C MET A 290 -84.87 4.02 14.33
N ASP A 291 -85.30 4.37 15.55
CA ASP A 291 -84.53 5.22 16.47
C ASP A 291 -83.22 4.54 16.90
N ALA A 292 -83.26 3.23 17.17
CA ALA A 292 -82.07 2.43 17.48
C ALA A 292 -81.12 2.36 16.27
N TRP A 293 -81.65 2.10 15.07
CA TRP A 293 -80.88 2.04 13.82
C TRP A 293 -80.20 3.37 13.51
N TYR A 294 -80.90 4.50 13.65
CA TYR A 294 -80.31 5.82 13.49
C TYR A 294 -79.21 6.08 14.53
N ARG A 295 -79.43 5.74 15.81
CA ARG A 295 -78.40 5.90 16.85
C ARG A 295 -77.15 5.07 16.54
N THR A 296 -77.31 3.81 16.14
CA THR A 296 -76.18 2.97 15.69
C THR A 296 -75.49 3.57 14.48
N LYS A 297 -76.22 4.08 13.48
CA LYS A 297 -75.60 4.70 12.29
C LYS A 297 -74.88 6.01 12.57
N PHE A 298 -75.38 6.83 13.48
CA PHE A 298 -74.65 8.01 13.96
C PHE A 298 -73.40 7.62 14.77
N GLN A 299 -73.47 6.56 15.58
CA GLN A 299 -72.32 6.04 16.32
C GLN A 299 -71.27 5.42 15.39
N ASP A 300 -71.66 4.58 14.42
CA ASP A 300 -70.78 4.03 13.39
C ASP A 300 -70.00 5.14 12.67
N MET A 301 -70.70 6.22 12.27
CA MET A 301 -70.13 7.36 11.55
C MET A 301 -69.21 8.21 12.46
N SER A 302 -69.62 8.44 13.71
CA SER A 302 -68.81 9.12 14.73
C SER A 302 -67.51 8.36 15.00
N ASP A 303 -67.59 7.04 15.19
CA ASP A 303 -66.44 6.19 15.44
C ASP A 303 -65.52 6.07 14.22
N ALA A 304 -66.08 5.98 13.01
CA ALA A 304 -65.29 6.01 11.77
C ALA A 304 -64.52 7.34 11.62
N SER A 305 -65.18 8.46 11.90
CA SER A 305 -64.55 9.78 11.94
C SER A 305 -63.45 9.86 13.01
N ALA A 306 -63.72 9.38 14.23
CA ALA A 306 -62.75 9.34 15.32
C ALA A 306 -61.52 8.48 14.99
N ARG A 307 -61.71 7.30 14.37
CA ARG A 307 -60.64 6.44 13.86
C ARG A 307 -59.80 7.16 12.81
N HIS A 308 -60.42 7.77 11.79
CA HIS A 308 -59.69 8.55 10.78
C HIS A 308 -58.90 9.73 11.37
N VAL A 309 -59.48 10.48 12.30
CA VAL A 309 -58.78 11.58 13.00
C VAL A 309 -57.60 11.03 13.81
N GLN A 310 -57.72 9.87 14.44
CA GLN A 310 -56.62 9.26 15.19
C GLN A 310 -55.51 8.71 14.28
N SER A 311 -55.85 8.07 13.15
CA SER A 311 -54.87 7.67 12.12
C SER A 311 -54.15 8.87 11.52
N PHE A 312 -54.84 10.00 11.32
CA PHE A 312 -54.21 11.24 10.86
C PHE A 312 -53.26 11.84 11.91
N ARG A 313 -53.52 11.65 13.21
CA ARG A 313 -52.58 12.03 14.27
C ARG A 313 -51.33 11.15 14.26
N SER A 314 -51.47 9.82 14.20
CA SER A 314 -50.29 8.93 14.18
C SER A 314 -49.41 9.18 12.96
N LEU A 315 -49.99 9.30 11.75
CA LEU A 315 -49.26 9.65 10.53
C LEU A 315 -48.56 11.02 10.62
N ARG A 316 -49.15 11.98 11.34
CA ARG A 316 -48.54 13.30 11.60
C ARG A 316 -47.39 13.22 12.60
N GLU A 317 -47.48 12.34 13.60
CA GLU A 317 -46.45 12.08 14.60
C GLU A 317 -45.28 11.30 13.99
N GLU A 318 -45.54 10.28 13.16
CA GLU A 318 -44.56 9.57 12.33
C GLU A 318 -43.83 10.54 11.39
N LEU A 319 -44.55 11.38 10.65
CA LEU A 319 -43.97 12.42 9.79
C LEU A 319 -43.12 13.44 10.58
N ALA A 320 -43.46 13.70 11.85
CA ALA A 320 -42.64 14.54 12.73
C ALA A 320 -41.41 13.78 13.28
N GLY A 321 -41.50 12.46 13.46
CA GLY A 321 -40.38 11.56 13.74
C GLY A 321 -39.38 11.54 12.61
N TYR A 322 -39.80 11.16 11.41
CA TYR A 322 -38.94 11.13 10.21
C TYR A 322 -38.27 12.47 9.91
N LYS A 323 -38.95 13.61 10.17
CA LYS A 323 -38.33 14.94 10.05
C LYS A 323 -37.24 15.21 11.09
N LYS A 324 -37.39 14.73 12.32
CA LYS A 324 -36.32 14.81 13.34
C LYS A 324 -35.15 13.89 13.00
N GLU A 325 -35.44 12.70 12.48
CA GLU A 325 -34.43 11.73 12.03
C GLU A 325 -33.64 12.25 10.83
N LEU A 326 -34.31 12.86 9.83
CA LEU A 326 -33.66 13.56 8.72
C LEU A 326 -32.68 14.62 9.22
N LEU A 327 -33.14 15.55 10.07
CA LEU A 327 -32.31 16.61 10.64
C LEU A 327 -31.15 16.06 11.52
N ASN A 328 -31.33 14.89 12.14
CA ASN A 328 -30.26 14.21 12.87
C ASN A 328 -29.23 13.60 11.90
N LYS A 329 -29.68 12.96 10.81
CA LYS A 329 -28.80 12.39 9.78
C LYS A 329 -28.06 13.45 8.97
N GLU A 330 -28.67 14.61 8.74
CA GLU A 330 -28.01 15.79 8.16
C GLU A 330 -26.87 16.27 9.06
N ARG A 331 -27.12 16.43 10.37
CA ARG A 331 -26.07 16.81 11.35
C ARG A 331 -24.99 15.73 11.53
N GLU A 332 -25.34 14.45 11.46
CA GLU A 332 -24.37 13.36 11.40
C GLU A 332 -23.47 13.48 10.16
N LEU A 333 -24.07 13.70 8.97
CA LEU A 333 -23.33 13.90 7.71
C LEU A 333 -22.43 15.14 7.75
N GLU A 334 -22.86 16.26 8.34
CA GLU A 334 -22.04 17.45 8.55
C GLU A 334 -20.86 17.17 9.50
N SER A 335 -21.09 16.43 10.60
CA SER A 335 -20.02 16.02 11.52
C SER A 335 -19.01 15.07 10.87
N LEU A 336 -19.45 14.22 9.94
CA LEU A 336 -18.59 13.32 9.18
C LEU A 336 -17.83 14.04 8.06
N LYS A 337 -18.44 15.01 7.37
CA LYS A 337 -17.78 15.88 6.38
C LYS A 337 -16.64 16.68 7.02
N THR A 338 -16.94 17.43 8.09
CA THR A 338 -15.93 18.22 8.82
C THR A 338 -14.82 17.36 9.42
N ARG A 339 -15.13 16.14 9.89
CA ARG A 339 -14.12 15.15 10.28
C ARG A 339 -13.26 14.69 9.10
N ASN A 340 -13.84 14.46 7.93
CA ASN A 340 -13.10 14.05 6.74
C ASN A 340 -12.19 15.19 6.23
N GLU A 341 -12.70 16.42 6.11
CA GLU A 341 -11.94 17.62 5.76
C GLU A 341 -10.72 17.82 6.68
N TYR A 342 -10.87 17.58 7.98
CA TYR A 342 -9.78 17.59 8.96
C TYR A 342 -8.74 16.49 8.71
N LEU A 343 -9.16 15.26 8.43
CA LEU A 343 -8.25 14.15 8.12
C LEU A 343 -7.53 14.37 6.79
N GLU A 344 -8.22 14.88 5.77
CA GLU A 344 -7.61 15.29 4.50
C GLU A 344 -6.63 16.45 4.67
N ALA A 345 -6.89 17.39 5.59
CA ALA A 345 -5.93 18.44 5.95
C ALA A 345 -4.69 17.85 6.64
N GLN A 346 -4.89 16.93 7.59
CA GLN A 346 -3.80 16.23 8.28
C GLN A 346 -2.93 15.42 7.31
N ILE A 347 -3.54 14.72 6.33
CA ILE A 347 -2.84 13.99 5.28
C ILE A 347 -2.06 14.94 4.37
N ARG A 348 -2.67 16.05 3.93
CA ARG A 348 -1.98 17.08 3.12
C ARG A 348 -0.79 17.69 3.86
N ASP A 349 -0.92 17.97 5.15
CA ASP A 349 0.17 18.56 5.94
C ASP A 349 1.24 17.54 6.35
N ALA A 350 0.91 16.25 6.45
CA ALA A 350 1.91 15.19 6.55
C ALA A 350 2.69 15.03 5.23
N ALA A 351 2.00 15.00 4.09
CA ALA A 351 2.64 14.92 2.77
C ALA A 351 3.55 16.13 2.50
N LYS A 352 3.16 17.35 2.89
CA LYS A 352 4.03 18.55 2.84
C LYS A 352 5.27 18.47 3.73
N LYS A 353 5.24 17.69 4.83
CA LYS A 353 6.41 17.50 5.70
C LYS A 353 7.37 16.49 5.08
N TYR A 354 6.87 15.31 4.71
CA TYR A 354 7.70 14.30 4.05
C TYR A 354 8.29 14.80 2.74
N LYS A 355 7.55 15.59 1.94
CA LYS A 355 8.14 16.24 0.76
C LYS A 355 9.28 17.21 1.12
N LYS A 356 9.16 18.00 2.19
CA LYS A 356 10.27 18.88 2.62
C LYS A 356 11.47 18.07 3.11
N GLU A 357 11.23 17.00 3.85
CA GLU A 357 12.28 16.07 4.31
C GLU A 357 12.96 15.37 3.11
N GLU A 358 12.22 15.13 2.02
CA GLU A 358 12.74 14.66 0.72
C GLU A 358 13.55 15.75 0.00
N ASP A 359 12.99 16.96 -0.18
CA ASP A 359 13.65 18.13 -0.79
C ASP A 359 14.98 18.48 -0.05
N ASP A 360 14.97 18.48 1.29
CA ASP A 360 16.13 18.74 2.17
C ASP A 360 17.22 17.64 2.03
N LEU A 361 16.81 16.38 1.87
CA LEU A 361 17.72 15.26 1.64
C LEU A 361 18.32 15.28 0.22
N GLU A 362 17.54 15.69 -0.79
CA GLU A 362 18.05 15.90 -2.14
C GLU A 362 19.11 17.01 -2.17
N GLU A 363 18.86 18.18 -1.56
CA GLU A 363 19.86 19.25 -1.43
C GLU A 363 21.13 18.75 -0.73
N ARG A 364 20.99 17.96 0.35
CA ARG A 364 22.17 17.42 1.05
C ARG A 364 22.95 16.42 0.19
N ILE A 365 22.26 15.61 -0.62
CA ILE A 365 22.90 14.71 -1.59
C ILE A 365 23.59 15.51 -2.70
N GLU A 366 23.01 16.61 -3.18
CA GLU A 366 23.63 17.50 -4.18
C GLU A 366 24.88 18.20 -3.64
N SER A 367 24.84 18.70 -2.41
CA SER A 367 26.00 19.23 -1.68
C SER A 367 27.15 18.20 -1.64
N ILE A 368 26.88 16.96 -1.24
CA ILE A 368 27.90 15.91 -1.16
C ILE A 368 28.42 15.51 -2.56
N LYS A 369 27.55 15.47 -3.58
CA LYS A 369 27.96 15.27 -4.99
C LYS A 369 28.88 16.40 -5.48
N LEU A 370 28.68 17.64 -5.04
CA LEU A 370 29.50 18.80 -5.38
C LEU A 370 30.87 18.73 -4.69
N ASP A 371 30.89 18.50 -3.37
CA ASP A 371 32.13 18.33 -2.59
C ASP A 371 33.01 17.21 -3.19
N LEU A 372 32.39 16.09 -3.60
CA LEU A 372 33.05 14.97 -4.25
C LEU A 372 33.67 15.33 -5.62
N LYS A 373 33.02 16.18 -6.42
CA LYS A 373 33.61 16.72 -7.68
C LYS A 373 34.82 17.59 -7.38
N VAL A 374 34.68 18.55 -6.46
CA VAL A 374 35.76 19.47 -6.06
C VAL A 374 36.97 18.73 -5.48
N ILE A 375 36.77 17.63 -4.74
CA ILE A 375 37.86 16.78 -4.25
C ILE A 375 38.53 16.02 -5.41
N LYS A 376 37.78 15.48 -6.37
CA LYS A 376 38.35 14.84 -7.57
C LYS A 376 39.16 15.82 -8.42
N GLU A 377 38.68 17.05 -8.60
CA GLU A 377 39.38 18.11 -9.31
C GLU A 377 40.70 18.49 -8.61
N LYS A 378 40.69 18.63 -7.27
CA LYS A 378 41.91 18.84 -6.48
C LYS A 378 42.90 17.68 -6.60
N ILE A 379 42.44 16.43 -6.58
CA ILE A 379 43.29 15.25 -6.78
C ILE A 379 43.90 15.25 -8.19
N ALA A 380 43.13 15.59 -9.22
CA ALA A 380 43.62 15.68 -10.59
C ALA A 380 44.68 16.79 -10.78
N LEU A 381 44.51 17.94 -10.12
CA LEU A 381 45.50 19.01 -10.09
C LEU A 381 46.79 18.56 -9.38
N LEU A 382 46.68 17.99 -8.18
CA LEU A 382 47.83 17.47 -7.43
C LEU A 382 48.59 16.39 -8.23
N LEU A 383 47.89 15.46 -8.89
CA LEU A 383 48.52 14.45 -9.75
C LEU A 383 49.30 15.08 -10.92
N LYS A 384 48.82 16.19 -11.48
CA LYS A 384 49.55 16.94 -12.49
C LYS A 384 50.79 17.61 -11.89
N GLU A 385 50.66 18.29 -10.75
CA GLU A 385 51.78 18.93 -10.05
C GLU A 385 52.89 17.91 -9.68
N TYR A 386 52.51 16.72 -9.24
CA TYR A 386 53.46 15.60 -9.01
C TYR A 386 54.13 15.13 -10.30
N GLN A 387 53.41 15.05 -11.42
CA GLN A 387 54.01 14.68 -12.71
C GLN A 387 54.96 15.76 -13.23
N ASP A 388 54.61 17.04 -13.11
CA ASP A 388 55.46 18.17 -13.51
C ASP A 388 56.73 18.23 -12.63
N LEU A 389 56.62 17.98 -11.33
CA LEU A 389 57.78 17.85 -10.43
C LEU A 389 58.64 16.62 -10.76
N LEU A 390 58.04 15.49 -11.12
CA LEU A 390 58.75 14.29 -11.58
C LEU A 390 59.51 14.54 -12.89
N ASN A 391 58.92 15.30 -13.82
CA ASN A 391 59.56 15.71 -15.07
C ASN A 391 60.82 16.56 -14.78
N VAL A 392 60.72 17.55 -13.87
CA VAL A 392 61.87 18.37 -13.42
C VAL A 392 62.93 17.51 -12.74
N LYS A 393 62.52 16.57 -11.88
CA LYS A 393 63.43 15.63 -11.19
C LYS A 393 64.18 14.73 -12.19
N MET A 394 63.53 14.27 -13.26
CA MET A 394 64.18 13.53 -14.34
C MET A 394 65.14 14.40 -15.16
N ALA A 395 64.81 15.67 -15.43
CA ALA A 395 65.71 16.59 -16.11
C ALA A 395 66.99 16.84 -15.28
N LEU A 396 66.84 17.08 -13.98
CA LEU A 396 67.98 17.21 -13.04
C LEU A 396 68.81 15.92 -12.92
N GLU A 397 68.19 14.74 -12.98
CA GLU A 397 68.94 13.48 -13.05
C GLU A 397 69.76 13.35 -14.34
N ILE A 398 69.21 13.78 -15.48
CA ILE A 398 69.94 13.84 -16.76
C ILE A 398 71.13 14.80 -16.63
N GLU A 399 70.92 16.03 -16.13
CA GLU A 399 71.98 17.01 -15.88
C GLU A 399 73.07 16.46 -14.94
N ILE A 400 72.71 15.80 -13.83
CA ILE A 400 73.68 15.17 -12.94
C ILE A 400 74.48 14.09 -13.67
N THR A 401 73.87 13.31 -14.57
CA THR A 401 74.62 12.32 -15.37
C THR A 401 75.49 12.93 -16.46
N THR A 402 75.15 14.09 -17.03
CA THR A 402 76.04 14.78 -17.98
C THR A 402 77.19 15.47 -17.25
N TYR A 403 76.94 16.16 -16.13
CA TYR A 403 78.00 16.72 -15.30
C TYR A 403 78.99 15.65 -14.80
N ARG A 404 78.50 14.48 -14.35
CA ARG A 404 79.38 13.34 -14.00
C ARG A 404 80.24 12.88 -15.17
N LYS A 405 79.67 12.72 -16.37
CA LYS A 405 80.43 12.33 -17.56
C LYS A 405 81.48 13.36 -17.98
N LEU A 406 81.22 14.65 -17.80
CA LEU A 406 82.23 15.70 -18.04
C LEU A 406 83.38 15.60 -17.02
N ILE A 407 83.06 15.37 -15.74
CA ILE A 407 84.06 15.19 -14.68
C ILE A 407 84.87 13.91 -14.92
N GLU A 408 84.23 12.77 -15.21
CA GLU A 408 84.88 11.51 -15.58
C GLU A 408 85.81 11.67 -16.81
N GLY A 409 85.44 12.55 -17.76
CA GLY A 409 86.27 12.91 -18.91
C GLY A 409 87.49 13.76 -18.56
N GLU A 410 87.33 14.77 -17.70
CA GLU A 410 88.47 15.57 -17.20
C GLU A 410 89.38 14.76 -16.28
N ASP A 411 88.82 13.94 -15.38
CA ASP A 411 89.57 13.00 -14.53
C ASP A 411 90.36 11.99 -15.39
N SER A 412 89.79 11.52 -16.51
CA SER A 412 90.54 10.69 -17.47
C SER A 412 91.72 11.44 -18.10
N ARG A 413 91.51 12.69 -18.54
CA ARG A 413 92.58 13.54 -19.11
C ARG A 413 93.66 13.88 -18.08
N LEU A 414 93.28 14.16 -16.84
CA LEU A 414 94.18 14.43 -15.74
C LEU A 414 94.94 13.16 -15.32
N SER A 415 94.28 12.00 -15.33
CA SER A 415 94.91 10.70 -15.06
C SER A 415 95.94 10.33 -16.14
N ASP A 416 95.68 10.61 -17.43
CA ASP A 416 96.69 10.46 -18.50
C ASP A 416 97.88 11.41 -18.30
N MET A 417 97.64 12.66 -17.91
CA MET A 417 98.72 13.63 -17.64
C MET A 417 99.54 13.29 -16.38
N VAL A 418 98.89 12.81 -15.32
CA VAL A 418 99.54 12.36 -14.06
C VAL A 418 100.20 10.99 -14.24
N GLY A 419 99.68 10.12 -15.11
CA GLY A 419 100.34 8.88 -15.53
C GLY A 419 101.70 9.14 -16.20
N HIS A 420 101.89 10.33 -16.76
CA HIS A 420 103.17 10.80 -17.29
C HIS A 420 104.05 11.57 -16.27
N LEU A 421 103.58 11.82 -15.04
CA LEU A 421 104.35 12.59 -14.04
C LEU A 421 104.21 12.07 -12.59
N CYS A 422 105.35 11.61 -12.06
CA CYS A 422 105.65 11.25 -10.67
C CYS A 422 105.52 9.76 -10.28
N LEU A 423 106.61 9.04 -10.54
CA LEU A 423 107.01 7.84 -9.80
C LEU A 423 107.44 8.24 -8.36
N THR A 424 106.59 8.03 -7.34
CA THR A 424 106.94 7.54 -5.96
C THR A 424 105.79 7.77 -4.95
N GLY A 425 105.39 6.72 -4.20
CA GLY A 425 104.75 6.79 -2.87
C GLY A 425 103.33 7.40 -2.76
N GLY A 426 102.27 6.71 -2.34
CA GLY A 426 102.10 5.28 -2.02
C GLY A 426 101.57 5.00 -0.61
N LEU A 427 100.28 4.64 -0.48
CA LEU A 427 99.76 3.77 0.58
C LEU A 427 98.52 3.01 0.08
N SER A 428 98.28 1.82 0.62
CA SER A 428 97.24 0.86 0.17
C SER A 428 95.93 0.95 0.97
N ILE A 429 94.84 0.41 0.39
CA ILE A 429 93.70 -0.34 0.98
C ILE A 429 92.58 -0.36 -0.09
N THR A 430 92.49 -1.38 -0.95
CA THR A 430 91.64 -2.60 -0.83
C THR A 430 90.14 -2.33 -0.61
N SER A 431 89.19 -2.97 -1.30
CA SER A 431 89.23 -3.92 -2.43
C SER A 431 87.81 -4.33 -2.84
N SER A 432 87.55 -4.55 -4.14
CA SER A 432 86.42 -5.36 -4.71
C SER A 432 84.97 -4.90 -4.40
N GLY A 433 83.97 -5.13 -5.25
CA GLY A 433 83.98 -5.70 -6.61
C GLY A 433 82.69 -6.47 -6.94
N SER A 434 82.23 -6.38 -8.20
CA SER A 434 81.16 -7.19 -8.85
C SER A 434 79.68 -6.87 -8.56
N THR A 435 79.07 -6.18 -9.54
CA THR A 435 77.80 -6.46 -10.26
C THR A 435 76.85 -7.57 -9.73
N ARG A 436 75.51 -7.45 -9.84
CA ARG A 436 74.74 -7.34 -11.11
C ARG A 436 73.31 -6.75 -11.01
N VAL A 437 72.80 -6.41 -12.19
CA VAL A 437 71.43 -5.99 -12.55
C VAL A 437 70.29 -6.94 -12.12
N VAL A 438 69.10 -6.38 -11.90
CA VAL A 438 67.86 -6.68 -12.67
C VAL A 438 66.89 -5.50 -12.61
N SER A 439 66.03 -5.39 -13.62
CA SER A 439 65.00 -4.35 -13.78
C SER A 439 63.61 -4.85 -13.35
N ALA A 440 62.79 -3.99 -12.72
CA ALA A 440 61.34 -4.15 -12.68
C ALA A 440 60.62 -2.80 -12.57
N SER A 441 59.41 -2.74 -13.10
CA SER A 441 58.64 -1.53 -13.40
C SER A 441 57.49 -1.22 -12.43
N ALA A 442 57.24 0.09 -12.26
CA ALA A 442 55.92 0.74 -12.19
C ALA A 442 55.06 0.72 -10.90
N SER A 443 54.20 1.76 -10.85
CA SER A 443 52.91 1.88 -10.13
C SER A 443 52.87 1.74 -8.60
N GLY A 444 53.15 2.85 -7.91
CA GLY A 444 52.10 3.73 -7.36
C GLY A 444 51.01 3.15 -6.45
N THR A 445 51.12 3.46 -5.16
CA THR A 445 50.14 3.31 -4.06
C THR A 445 50.36 4.49 -3.08
N SER A 446 49.45 4.90 -2.17
CA SER A 446 47.98 4.75 -2.03
C SER A 446 47.47 5.60 -0.84
N GLY A 447 46.15 5.79 -0.72
CA GLY A 447 45.48 6.20 0.54
C GLY A 447 45.42 7.71 0.82
N ASP A 448 44.62 8.20 1.79
CA ASP A 448 43.60 7.51 2.61
C ASP A 448 42.51 8.54 2.99
N SER A 449 41.19 8.31 2.89
CA SER A 449 40.26 7.49 3.70
C SER A 449 40.12 7.88 5.19
N THR A 450 38.89 8.16 5.63
CA THR A 450 38.25 7.92 6.96
C THR A 450 36.95 8.75 7.03
N ALA A 451 35.80 8.36 7.61
CA ALA A 451 35.26 7.07 8.09
C ALA A 451 33.68 7.19 8.07
N SER A 452 32.77 6.53 8.82
CA SER A 452 32.79 5.48 9.87
C SER A 452 31.38 4.89 10.12
N GLN A 453 31.28 3.55 10.29
CA GLN A 453 30.34 2.83 11.20
C GLN A 453 28.81 2.75 10.85
N PRO A 454 28.04 1.75 11.40
CA PRO A 454 26.91 1.09 10.69
C PRO A 454 25.69 0.69 11.60
N ILE A 455 25.02 -0.46 11.29
CA ILE A 455 24.00 -1.26 12.06
C ILE A 455 22.52 -0.88 11.79
N PRO A 456 21.53 -1.83 11.74
CA PRO A 456 21.53 -3.28 12.03
C PRO A 456 21.08 -4.21 10.87
N LYS A 457 21.09 -5.54 11.14
CA LYS A 457 20.33 -6.60 10.44
C LYS A 457 19.61 -7.50 11.46
N LEU A 458 18.58 -8.24 11.03
CA LEU A 458 17.77 -9.15 11.86
C LEU A 458 18.22 -10.62 11.70
N ASN A 459 18.05 -11.43 12.75
CA ASN A 459 18.40 -12.86 12.78
C ASN A 459 17.22 -13.78 12.39
N ILE A 460 17.55 -14.95 11.81
CA ILE A 460 16.69 -16.15 11.75
C ILE A 460 17.58 -17.37 12.05
N PRO A 461 17.21 -18.29 12.97
CA PRO A 461 17.93 -19.52 13.24
C PRO A 461 17.39 -20.73 12.42
N HIS A 462 18.23 -21.76 12.25
CA HIS A 462 17.85 -23.08 11.73
C HIS A 462 18.06 -24.17 12.81
N SER A 463 17.14 -25.13 12.87
CA SER A 463 17.25 -26.47 13.45
C SER A 463 15.89 -27.20 13.31
N ASP A 464 15.77 -28.54 13.24
CA ASP A 464 16.73 -29.57 12.82
C ASP A 464 15.99 -30.87 12.45
N THR A 465 16.68 -31.78 11.74
CA THR A 465 16.45 -33.25 11.65
C THR A 465 15.02 -33.81 11.48
N ASN A 466 14.76 -34.52 10.37
CA ASN A 466 14.89 -36.00 10.26
C ASN A 466 13.91 -36.61 9.21
N THR A 467 14.18 -37.84 8.79
CA THR A 467 13.47 -38.56 7.71
C THR A 467 12.30 -39.42 8.19
N GLN A 468 11.21 -39.45 7.42
CA GLN A 468 10.40 -40.67 7.27
C GLN A 468 9.71 -40.72 5.90
N THR A 469 9.83 -41.86 5.21
CA THR A 469 9.23 -42.13 3.89
C THR A 469 8.04 -43.06 4.07
N GLU A 470 6.84 -42.57 3.76
CA GLU A 470 5.68 -43.41 3.42
C GLU A 470 4.99 -42.84 2.17
N GLY A 471 4.40 -43.73 1.36
CA GLY A 471 3.87 -43.38 0.04
C GLY A 471 2.45 -42.81 0.10
N GLY A 472 2.26 -41.60 -0.44
CA GLY A 472 0.95 -41.04 -0.78
C GLY A 472 0.72 -41.11 -2.30
N ILE A 473 -0.51 -41.45 -2.71
CA ILE A 473 -0.88 -41.60 -4.12
C ILE A 473 -0.89 -40.24 -4.83
N VAL A 474 -0.43 -40.20 -6.08
CA VAL A 474 -0.59 -39.03 -6.96
C VAL A 474 -2.02 -38.99 -7.48
N GLU A 475 -2.92 -38.31 -6.78
CA GLU A 475 -4.22 -37.93 -7.33
C GLU A 475 -4.03 -36.78 -8.33
N GLN A 476 -4.07 -37.10 -9.64
CA GLN A 476 -4.34 -36.11 -10.67
C GLN A 476 -5.77 -35.59 -10.48
N ALA A 477 -5.91 -34.29 -10.20
CA ALA A 477 -7.19 -33.64 -10.01
C ALA A 477 -7.95 -33.52 -11.36
N THR A 478 -8.75 -34.53 -11.71
CA THR A 478 -9.62 -34.51 -12.87
C THR A 478 -10.91 -33.76 -12.55
N GLU A 479 -11.08 -32.55 -13.09
CA GLU A 479 -12.35 -31.81 -12.98
C GLU A 479 -13.45 -32.47 -13.82
N THR A 480 -14.22 -33.37 -13.21
CA THR A 480 -15.43 -33.93 -13.81
C THR A 480 -16.58 -32.94 -13.75
N SER A 481 -16.91 -32.30 -14.86
CA SER A 481 -18.03 -31.33 -14.93
C SER A 481 -19.33 -32.05 -15.28
N GLU A 482 -20.18 -32.31 -14.29
CA GLU A 482 -21.53 -32.81 -14.53
C GLU A 482 -22.42 -31.71 -15.13
N ARG A 483 -23.08 -32.00 -16.27
CA ARG A 483 -24.15 -31.16 -16.81
C ARG A 483 -25.43 -31.99 -16.96
N LYS A 484 -26.41 -31.68 -16.11
CA LYS A 484 -27.76 -32.24 -16.19
C LYS A 484 -28.59 -31.43 -17.18
N THR A 485 -29.14 -32.10 -18.18
CA THR A 485 -30.01 -31.49 -19.19
C THR A 485 -31.40 -32.09 -19.14
N LEU A 486 -32.39 -31.23 -18.91
CA LEU A 486 -33.81 -31.55 -18.83
C LEU A 486 -34.47 -31.22 -20.18
N LEU A 487 -34.94 -32.25 -20.89
CA LEU A 487 -35.76 -32.04 -22.08
C LEU A 487 -37.23 -32.26 -21.71
N ILE A 488 -37.98 -31.16 -21.61
CA ILE A 488 -39.42 -31.15 -21.36
C ILE A 488 -40.14 -31.00 -22.70
N ARG A 489 -41.01 -31.96 -23.05
CA ARG A 489 -41.90 -31.87 -24.21
C ARG A 489 -43.34 -31.85 -23.73
N THR A 490 -44.02 -30.73 -23.93
CA THR A 490 -45.47 -30.60 -23.77
C THR A 490 -46.15 -30.73 -25.13
N VAL A 491 -47.01 -31.75 -25.28
CA VAL A 491 -47.80 -31.96 -26.50
C VAL A 491 -49.24 -31.58 -26.19
N LYS A 492 -49.75 -30.56 -26.89
CA LYS A 492 -51.15 -30.16 -26.77
C LYS A 492 -52.03 -31.08 -27.60
N THR A 493 -52.87 -31.86 -26.93
CA THR A 493 -53.89 -32.69 -27.59
C THR A 493 -55.16 -31.88 -27.90
N ASN A 494 -55.99 -32.37 -28.82
CA ASN A 494 -57.21 -31.70 -29.30
C ASN A 494 -58.36 -31.62 -28.26
N LYS A 495 -58.08 -31.79 -26.96
CA LYS A 495 -59.04 -31.71 -25.84
C LYS A 495 -58.51 -30.85 -24.68
N ASP A 496 -57.62 -29.90 -24.97
CA ASP A 496 -56.97 -29.00 -23.99
C ASP A 496 -56.28 -29.72 -22.80
N THR A 497 -56.03 -31.02 -22.94
CA THR A 497 -55.28 -31.82 -21.97
C THR A 497 -53.82 -31.85 -22.42
N TYR A 498 -52.94 -31.32 -21.57
CA TYR A 498 -51.50 -31.26 -21.83
C TYR A 498 -50.81 -32.46 -21.20
N GLU A 499 -50.24 -33.32 -22.03
CA GLU A 499 -49.32 -34.37 -21.57
C GLU A 499 -47.88 -33.83 -21.67
N SER A 500 -47.13 -33.98 -20.57
CA SER A 500 -45.74 -33.53 -20.45
C SER A 500 -44.82 -34.74 -20.29
N ASP A 501 -44.07 -35.08 -21.33
CA ASP A 501 -42.99 -36.07 -21.26
C ASP A 501 -41.68 -35.36 -20.88
N THR A 502 -41.03 -35.83 -19.81
CA THR A 502 -39.85 -35.21 -19.20
C THR A 502 -38.70 -36.20 -19.18
N GLN A 503 -37.73 -36.01 -20.07
CA GLN A 503 -36.56 -36.88 -20.16
C GLN A 503 -35.32 -36.15 -19.62
N GLU A 504 -34.81 -36.63 -18.49
CA GLU A 504 -33.52 -36.22 -17.95
C GLU A 504 -32.39 -36.96 -18.67
N ARG A 505 -31.36 -36.21 -19.08
CA ARG A 505 -30.08 -36.77 -19.51
C ARG A 505 -28.95 -36.07 -18.77
N THR A 506 -28.23 -36.84 -17.97
CA THR A 506 -26.98 -36.43 -17.32
C THR A 506 -25.84 -36.73 -18.28
N ILE A 507 -25.07 -35.71 -18.65
CA ILE A 507 -23.85 -35.87 -19.44
C ILE A 507 -22.68 -35.53 -18.51
N ILE A 508 -21.82 -36.51 -18.28
CA ILE A 508 -20.56 -36.36 -17.52
C ILE A 508 -19.46 -36.14 -18.55
N ILE A 509 -18.76 -35.01 -18.47
CA ILE A 509 -17.59 -34.73 -19.31
C ILE A 509 -16.37 -34.73 -18.41
N SER A 510 -15.59 -35.81 -18.48
CA SER A 510 -14.28 -35.94 -17.85
C SER A 510 -13.21 -35.36 -18.78
N GLY A 511 -12.59 -34.25 -18.40
CA GLY A 511 -11.48 -33.66 -19.14
C GLY A 511 -10.17 -34.43 -18.93
N ALA A 512 -10.00 -35.53 -19.66
CA ALA A 512 -8.67 -36.10 -19.90
C ALA A 512 -7.97 -35.29 -21.00
N ALA A 513 -6.70 -34.96 -20.79
CA ALA A 513 -5.84 -34.45 -21.85
C ALA A 513 -5.12 -35.64 -22.49
N ASP A 514 -5.71 -36.20 -23.55
CA ASP A 514 -5.04 -37.20 -24.37
C ASP A 514 -3.92 -36.51 -25.17
N GLU A 515 -2.69 -36.63 -24.70
CA GLU A 515 -1.50 -36.43 -25.53
C GLU A 515 -1.38 -37.63 -26.47
N THR A 516 -2.03 -37.55 -27.63
CA THR A 516 -1.89 -38.55 -28.71
C THR A 516 -0.57 -38.32 -29.45
N ASP A 517 0.51 -38.95 -28.95
CA ASP A 517 1.69 -39.23 -29.74
C ASP A 517 1.35 -40.26 -30.85
N GLU A 518 1.25 -39.82 -32.11
CA GLU A 518 1.21 -40.70 -33.28
C GLU A 518 2.27 -40.28 -34.32
N GLU A 519 3.28 -41.15 -34.46
CA GLU A 519 4.33 -41.31 -35.51
C GLU A 519 5.18 -40.09 -35.97
#